data_AF-A0A6J6AYI6-F1
#
_entry.id   AF-A0A6J6AYI6-F1
#
_cell.length_a   1.000
_cell.length_b   1.000
_cell.length_c   1.000
_cell.angle_alpha   90.00
_cell.angle_beta   90.00
_cell.angle_gamma   90.00
#
_symmetry.space_group_name_H-M   'P 1'
#
loop_
_entity.id
_entity.type
_entity.pdbx_description
1 polymer ?
#
loop_
_entity_poly.entity_id
_entity_poly.type
_entity_poly.pdbx_seq_one_letter_code
_entity_poly.pdbx_strand_id
1 'polypeptide(L)'
;MAIGSKNLAPIELDKIEDSVLIEELKKAKEELFNLRFQSATGQLESHGRLRAVKRDIARIYTIIRERELGIRAAAVAPAAKPATKAKKAEAAEAAATEEA
;
A
#
# COMPACT_ATOMS: atom_id res chain seq x y z
N MET A 1 9.42 -22.13 4.90
CA MET A 1 7.94 -22.19 4.89
C MET A 1 7.39 -20.81 4.51
N ALA A 2 6.82 -20.66 3.32
CA ALA A 2 6.26 -19.38 2.88
C ALA A 2 4.91 -19.16 3.59
N ILE A 3 4.89 -18.28 4.59
CA ILE A 3 3.64 -17.82 5.21
C ILE A 3 3.12 -16.70 4.31
N GLY A 4 1.92 -16.87 3.76
CA GLY A 4 1.28 -16.01 2.74
C GLY A 4 0.68 -16.86 1.62
N SER A 5 -0.23 -16.30 0.83
CA SER A 5 -0.69 -16.97 -0.39
C SER A 5 0.47 -17.06 -1.40
N LYS A 6 0.51 -18.17 -2.15
CA LYS A 6 1.56 -18.40 -3.16
C LYS A 6 1.42 -17.42 -4.32
N ASN A 7 0.17 -17.08 -4.67
CA ASN A 7 -0.24 -16.21 -5.76
C ASN A 7 0.11 -14.72 -5.54
N LEU A 8 0.53 -14.34 -4.33
CA LEU A 8 0.98 -12.99 -3.97
C LEU A 8 2.47 -13.01 -3.61
N ALA A 9 3.24 -13.86 -4.29
CA ALA A 9 4.69 -13.85 -4.19
C ALA A 9 5.24 -12.58 -4.86
N PRO A 10 6.37 -12.01 -4.37
CA PRO A 10 6.90 -10.76 -4.91
C PRO A 10 7.12 -10.78 -6.44
N ILE A 11 7.58 -11.91 -6.97
CA ILE A 11 7.85 -12.12 -8.40
C ILE A 11 6.57 -12.07 -9.25
N GLU A 12 5.45 -12.49 -8.67
CA GLU A 12 4.16 -12.50 -9.37
C GLU A 12 3.51 -11.12 -9.31
N LEU A 13 3.59 -10.45 -8.15
CA LEU A 13 3.12 -9.09 -7.96
C LEU A 13 3.84 -8.07 -8.86
N ASP A 14 5.11 -8.32 -9.19
CA ASP A 14 5.88 -7.48 -10.12
C ASP A 14 5.31 -7.49 -11.55
N LYS A 15 4.58 -8.54 -11.94
CA LYS A 15 3.96 -8.67 -13.27
C LYS A 15 2.61 -7.99 -13.37
N ILE A 16 2.04 -7.58 -12.23
CA ILE A 16 0.70 -7.01 -12.12
C ILE A 16 0.78 -5.48 -12.17
N GLU A 17 -0.19 -4.83 -12.80
CA GLU A 17 -0.31 -3.37 -12.85
C GLU A 17 -0.68 -2.75 -11.49
N ASP A 18 -0.33 -1.49 -11.27
CA ASP A 18 -0.58 -0.80 -9.99
C ASP A 18 -2.07 -0.73 -9.63
N SER A 19 -2.94 -0.57 -10.63
CA SER A 19 -4.40 -0.55 -10.46
C SER A 19 -4.92 -1.84 -9.83
N VAL A 20 -4.49 -2.98 -10.38
CA VAL A 20 -4.89 -4.32 -9.92
C VAL A 20 -4.32 -4.62 -8.53
N LEU A 21 -3.08 -4.17 -8.24
CA LEU A 21 -2.50 -4.30 -6.89
C LEU A 21 -3.36 -3.59 -5.83
N ILE A 22 -3.91 -2.42 -6.15
CA ILE A 22 -4.79 -1.67 -5.23
C ILE A 22 -6.12 -2.41 -5.01
N GLU A 23 -6.67 -3.06 -6.04
CA GLU A 23 -7.88 -3.87 -5.90
C GLU A 23 -7.65 -5.11 -5.04
N GLU A 24 -6.55 -5.82 -5.25
CA GLU A 24 -6.16 -6.97 -4.43
C GLU A 24 -5.94 -6.58 -2.97
N LEU A 25 -5.35 -5.40 -2.74
CA LEU A 25 -5.18 -4.83 -1.41
C LEU A 25 -6.53 -4.66 -0.70
N LYS A 26 -7.54 -4.10 -1.40
CA LYS A 26 -8.90 -3.93 -0.85
C LYS A 26 -9.51 -5.28 -0.47
N LYS A 27 -9.45 -6.26 -1.38
CA LYS A 27 -9.95 -7.63 -1.14
C LYS A 27 -9.28 -8.28 0.07
N ALA A 28 -7.95 -8.16 0.18
CA ALA A 28 -7.19 -8.71 1.30
C ALA A 28 -7.53 -8.03 2.65
N LYS A 29 -7.85 -6.73 2.63
CA LYS A 29 -8.32 -6.00 3.83
C LYS A 29 -9.70 -6.43 4.29
N GLU A 30 -10.63 -6.63 3.35
CA GLU A 30 -11.96 -7.15 3.65
C GLU A 30 -11.88 -8.56 4.24
N GLU A 31 -11.04 -9.42 3.65
CA GLU A 31 -10.77 -10.74 4.20
C GLU A 31 -10.19 -10.65 5.61
N LEU A 32 -9.21 -9.77 5.85
CA LEU A 32 -8.65 -9.56 7.19
C LEU A 32 -9.71 -9.09 8.19
N PHE A 33 -10.62 -8.22 7.79
CA PHE A 33 -11.72 -7.76 8.64
C PHE A 33 -12.63 -8.93 9.04
N ASN A 34 -13.06 -9.73 8.07
CA ASN A 34 -13.90 -10.91 8.31
C ASN A 34 -13.20 -11.93 9.21
N LEU A 35 -11.92 -12.21 8.97
CA LEU A 35 -11.14 -13.13 9.81
C LEU A 35 -10.96 -12.61 11.24
N ARG A 36 -10.83 -11.29 11.43
CA ARG A 36 -10.77 -10.69 12.78
C ARG A 36 -12.11 -10.80 13.50
N PHE A 37 -13.22 -10.63 12.77
CA PHE A 37 -14.56 -10.83 13.32
C PHE A 37 -14.77 -12.28 13.75
N GLN A 38 -14.45 -13.25 12.87
CA GLN A 38 -14.51 -14.69 13.18
C GLN A 38 -13.57 -15.09 14.33
N SER A 39 -12.40 -14.46 14.41
CA SER A 39 -11.46 -14.68 15.52
C SER A 39 -12.00 -14.17 16.85
N ALA A 40 -12.77 -13.08 16.85
CA ALA A 40 -13.38 -12.53 18.05
C ALA A 40 -14.57 -13.37 18.52
N THR A 41 -15.33 -13.98 17.60
CA THR A 41 -16.43 -14.91 17.92
C THR A 41 -15.95 -16.31 18.28
N GLY A 42 -14.66 -16.62 18.13
CA GLY A 42 -14.09 -17.93 18.42
C GLY A 42 -14.44 -19.03 17.42
N GLN A 43 -15.06 -18.67 16.29
CA GLN A 43 -15.48 -19.60 15.22
C GLN A 43 -14.45 -19.72 14.10
N LEU A 44 -13.22 -19.26 14.33
CA LEU A 44 -12.19 -19.24 13.30
C LEU A 44 -11.56 -20.63 13.12
N GLU A 45 -11.80 -21.25 11.97
CA GLU A 45 -11.25 -22.57 11.63
C GLU A 45 -9.74 -22.57 11.41
N SER A 46 -9.18 -21.46 10.88
CA SER A 46 -7.75 -21.36 10.51
C SER A 46 -7.07 -20.10 11.05
N HIS A 47 -6.46 -20.21 12.23
CA HIS A 47 -5.63 -19.14 12.80
C HIS A 47 -4.40 -18.80 11.94
N GLY A 48 -3.91 -19.75 11.14
CA GLY A 48 -2.80 -19.54 10.21
C GLY A 48 -3.13 -18.54 9.10
N ARG A 49 -4.40 -18.45 8.70
CA ARG A 49 -4.87 -17.56 7.64
C ARG A 49 -4.71 -16.09 8.00
N LEU A 50 -4.95 -15.71 9.26
CA LEU A 50 -4.72 -14.35 9.75
C LEU A 50 -3.27 -13.88 9.52
N ARG A 51 -2.28 -14.75 9.77
CA ARG A 51 -0.86 -14.42 9.55
C ARG A 51 -0.51 -14.36 8.06
N ALA A 52 -1.13 -15.21 7.24
CA ALA A 52 -0.96 -15.21 5.79
C ALA A 52 -1.47 -13.90 5.18
N VAL A 53 -2.72 -13.53 5.46
CA VAL A 53 -3.35 -12.32 4.91
C VAL A 53 -2.60 -11.05 5.34
N LYS A 54 -2.15 -10.97 6.59
CA LYS A 54 -1.32 -9.84 7.06
C LYS A 54 -0.02 -9.69 6.25
N ARG A 55 0.64 -10.82 5.92
CA ARG A 55 1.86 -10.80 5.10
C ARG A 55 1.57 -10.41 3.66
N ASP A 56 0.47 -10.90 3.10
CA ASP A 56 0.08 -10.59 1.72
C ASP A 56 -0.17 -9.08 1.56
N ILE A 57 -0.89 -8.46 2.51
CA ILE A 57 -1.07 -7.00 2.55
C ILE A 57 0.29 -6.27 2.64
N ALA A 58 1.19 -6.74 3.50
CA ALA A 58 2.51 -6.13 3.65
C ALA A 58 3.33 -6.21 2.35
N ARG A 59 3.28 -7.33 1.62
CA ARG A 59 3.97 -7.49 0.33
C ARG A 59 3.46 -6.52 -0.71
N ILE A 60 2.14 -6.39 -0.85
CA ILE A 60 1.53 -5.45 -1.80
C ILE A 60 2.00 -4.02 -1.50
N TYR A 61 1.98 -3.61 -0.22
CA TYR A 61 2.47 -2.29 0.18
C TYR A 61 3.95 -2.09 -0.12
N THR A 62 4.81 -3.09 0.13
CA THR A 62 6.24 -2.97 -0.19
C THR A 62 6.47 -2.74 -1.68
N ILE A 63 5.74 -3.42 -2.55
CA ILE A 63 5.93 -3.32 -4.00
C ILE A 63 5.44 -1.98 -4.53
N ILE A 64 4.27 -1.52 -4.07
CA ILE A 64 3.78 -0.18 -4.41
C ILE A 64 4.82 0.86 -4.00
N ARG A 65 5.38 0.76 -2.79
CA ARG A 65 6.39 1.69 -2.31
C ARG A 65 7.71 1.60 -3.08
N GLU A 66 8.15 0.40 -3.43
CA GLU A 66 9.36 0.19 -4.21
C GLU A 66 9.21 0.73 -5.65
N ARG A 67 8.01 0.67 -6.23
CA ARG A 67 7.67 1.31 -7.52
C ARG A 67 7.68 2.83 -7.42
N GLU A 68 7.07 3.41 -6.38
CA GLU A 68 7.12 4.86 -6.11
C GLU A 68 8.54 5.38 -5.94
N LEU A 69 9.41 4.61 -5.30
CA LEU A 69 10.82 4.97 -5.07
C LEU A 69 11.73 4.65 -6.27
N GLY A 70 11.20 4.03 -7.33
CA GLY A 70 11.96 3.60 -8.50
C GLY A 70 13.00 2.51 -8.21
N ILE A 71 12.85 1.77 -7.11
CA ILE A 71 13.73 0.67 -6.71
C ILE A 71 13.41 -0.59 -7.52
N ARG A 72 12.14 -0.80 -7.86
CA ARG A 72 11.70 -1.79 -8.87
C ARG A 72 11.25 -1.09 -10.13
N ALA A 73 11.80 -1.52 -11.26
CA ALA A 73 11.28 -1.15 -12.56
C ALA A 73 9.96 -1.91 -12.79
N ALA A 74 8.84 -1.20 -12.78
CA ALA A 74 7.67 -1.67 -13.51
C ALA A 74 8.12 -1.84 -14.97
N ALA A 75 7.74 -2.94 -15.63
CA ALA A 75 8.11 -3.20 -17.02
C ALA A 75 7.43 -2.25 -18.03
N VAL A 76 7.07 -1.02 -17.61
CA VAL A 76 6.55 0.05 -18.44
C VAL A 76 7.27 1.35 -18.05
N ALA A 77 7.77 2.05 -19.07
CA ALA A 77 8.76 3.13 -19.13
C ALA A 77 8.81 4.19 -17.99
N PRO A 78 9.99 4.82 -17.78
CA PRO A 78 10.27 5.70 -16.63
C PRO A 78 9.80 7.13 -16.87
N ALA A 79 9.12 7.72 -15.88
CA ALA A 79 9.08 9.19 -15.76
C ALA A 79 8.85 9.65 -14.31
N ALA A 80 9.69 10.63 -13.94
CA ALA A 80 9.52 11.59 -12.85
C ALA A 80 9.83 11.15 -11.40
N LYS A 81 11.09 11.35 -11.02
CA LYS A 81 11.43 11.84 -9.68
C LYS A 81 10.70 13.16 -9.41
N PRO A 82 10.32 13.45 -8.15
CA PRO A 82 10.69 14.74 -7.56
C PRO A 82 11.32 14.53 -6.17
N ALA A 83 12.57 14.95 -5.99
CA ALA A 83 12.94 16.28 -5.48
C ALA A 83 12.64 16.45 -3.99
N THR A 84 13.66 16.14 -3.17
CA THR A 84 13.81 16.65 -1.81
C THR A 84 14.08 18.17 -1.84
N LYS A 85 13.50 18.86 -0.85
CA LYS A 85 13.68 20.28 -0.47
C LYS A 85 12.98 21.34 -1.34
N ALA A 86 11.77 21.72 -0.92
CA ALA A 86 11.39 23.12 -0.80
C ALA A 86 10.55 23.29 0.47
N LYS A 87 11.15 23.98 1.43
CA LYS A 87 10.54 24.46 2.66
C LYS A 87 9.74 25.73 2.30
N LYS A 88 8.54 25.86 2.85
CA LYS A 88 7.83 27.12 3.15
C LYS A 88 7.20 27.88 1.97
N ALA A 89 5.87 27.75 1.84
CA ALA A 89 4.95 28.86 1.55
C ALA A 89 3.49 28.41 1.72
N GLU A 90 3.04 28.30 2.97
CA GLU A 90 1.61 28.44 3.30
C GLU A 90 1.53 29.38 4.50
N ALA A 91 0.94 30.56 4.28
CA ALA A 91 0.20 31.36 5.24
C ALA A 91 -0.20 32.66 4.52
N ALA A 92 -1.36 32.63 3.90
CA ALA A 92 -2.18 33.81 3.71
C ALA A 92 -2.73 34.21 5.08
N GLU A 93 -2.56 35.48 5.46
CA GLU A 93 -3.43 36.14 6.42
C GLU A 93 -3.51 37.63 6.08
N ALA A 94 -4.75 38.11 5.99
CA ALA A 94 -5.12 39.48 5.70
C ALA A 94 -5.08 40.33 6.97
N ALA A 95 -4.58 41.57 6.89
CA ALA A 95 -5.06 42.73 7.66
C ALA A 95 -4.32 44.00 7.21
N ALA A 96 -5.05 45.12 7.23
CA ALA A 96 -4.76 46.41 6.63
C ALA A 96 -3.83 47.34 7.44
N THR A 97 -3.15 48.27 6.73
CA THR A 97 -2.77 49.66 7.07
C THR A 97 -2.03 50.24 5.82
N GLU A 98 -2.59 51.17 5.05
CA GLU A 98 -2.57 52.66 5.15
C GLU A 98 -1.53 53.30 4.20
N GLU A 99 -1.94 54.44 3.59
CA GLU A 99 -1.21 55.40 2.73
C GLU A 99 -1.00 55.13 1.22
N ALA A 100 -1.93 55.65 0.39
CA ALA A 100 -1.70 56.68 -0.64
C ALA A 100 -3.01 57.10 -1.33
#